data_AF-A0A383EEA6-F1
#
_entry.id   AF-A0A383EEA6-F1
#
_cell.length_a   1.000
_cell.length_b   1.000
_cell.length_c   1.000
_cell.angle_alpha   90.00
_cell.angle_beta   90.00
_cell.angle_gamma   90.00
#
_symmetry.space_group_name_H-M   'P 1'
#
loop_
_entity.id
_entity.type
_entity.pdbx_description
1 polymer ?
#
loop_
_entity_poly.entity_id
_entity_poly.type
_entity_poly.pdbx_seq_one_letter_code
_entity_poly.pdbx_strand_id
1 'polypeptide(L)'
;MFDGDGAGLDLTSILAGSHDVPLVDVEISIASTDLPADVASFLREADSRVSRFVQDHPARVAGFVPSNFATVYRGLRAITDANLACGSSLCEWGSGLGVVSSLAAMLQFDVCGIEIDEGLVAESRSLADDFALPVEFVHGSFIPSGG
;
A
#
# COMPACT_ATOMS: atom_id res chain seq x y z
N MET A 1 -21.29 -42.99 -16.13
CA MET A 1 -21.26 -42.38 -14.79
C MET A 1 -19.86 -41.84 -14.66
N PHE A 2 -19.70 -40.51 -14.69
CA PHE A 2 -18.37 -39.90 -14.67
C PHE A 2 -17.81 -40.01 -13.25
N ASP A 3 -16.81 -40.87 -13.06
CA ASP A 3 -16.04 -40.93 -11.83
C ASP A 3 -15.04 -39.77 -11.84
N GLY A 4 -15.17 -38.90 -10.84
CA GLY A 4 -14.28 -37.77 -10.61
C GLY A 4 -13.04 -38.26 -9.87
N ASP A 5 -11.88 -38.02 -10.46
CA ASP A 5 -10.59 -38.13 -9.79
C ASP A 5 -9.92 -36.75 -9.86
N GLY A 6 -10.38 -35.86 -8.99
CA GLY A 6 -9.76 -34.58 -8.75
C GLY A 6 -8.61 -34.77 -7.78
N ALA A 7 -7.39 -34.90 -8.31
CA ALA A 7 -6.17 -34.84 -7.52
C ALA A 7 -6.13 -33.48 -6.79
N GLY A 8 -6.58 -33.48 -5.53
CA GLY A 8 -6.46 -32.33 -4.64
C GLY A 8 -4.99 -32.04 -4.44
N LEU A 9 -4.53 -30.90 -4.94
CA LEU A 9 -3.21 -30.38 -4.62
C LEU A 9 -3.19 -30.10 -3.13
N ASP A 10 -2.39 -30.88 -2.40
CA ASP A 10 -2.18 -30.73 -0.98
C ASP A 10 -1.43 -29.43 -0.70
N LEU A 11 -2.20 -28.38 -0.39
CA LEU A 11 -1.72 -27.05 -0.01
C LEU A 11 -0.76 -27.08 1.20
N THR A 12 -0.82 -28.12 2.04
CA THR A 12 0.09 -28.23 3.19
C THR A 12 1.52 -28.56 2.76
N SER A 13 1.70 -29.25 1.62
CA SER A 13 3.02 -29.52 1.03
C SER A 13 3.70 -28.30 0.41
N ILE A 14 2.92 -27.34 -0.12
CA ILE A 14 3.44 -26.10 -0.71
C ILE A 14 3.97 -25.16 0.38
N LEU A 15 3.35 -25.16 1.55
CA LEU A 15 3.74 -24.32 2.69
C LEU A 15 4.80 -24.95 3.60
N ALA A 16 5.11 -26.25 3.43
CA ALA A 16 6.09 -26.97 4.23
C ALA A 16 7.56 -26.73 3.79
N GLY A 17 7.78 -26.08 2.65
CA GLY A 17 9.10 -25.57 2.28
C GLY A 17 9.38 -24.30 3.06
N SER A 18 10.29 -24.34 4.04
CA SER A 18 10.95 -23.12 4.51
C SER A 18 11.78 -22.56 3.37
N HIS A 19 11.15 -21.78 2.49
CA HIS A 19 11.87 -20.93 1.57
C HIS A 19 12.45 -19.80 2.42
N ASP A 20 13.61 -20.07 3.01
CA ASP A 20 14.45 -19.06 3.64
C ASP A 20 14.91 -18.12 2.51
N VAL A 21 14.06 -17.14 2.18
CA VAL A 21 14.38 -16.12 1.18
C VAL A 21 15.18 -15.06 1.92
N PRO A 22 16.51 -15.01 1.74
CA PRO A 22 17.32 -14.03 2.45
C PRO A 22 16.89 -12.62 2.03
N LEU A 23 16.75 -11.72 3.01
CA LEU A 23 16.61 -10.31 2.71
C LEU A 23 17.93 -9.82 2.09
N VAL A 24 17.81 -9.15 0.96
CA VAL A 24 18.95 -8.54 0.26
C VAL A 24 18.73 -7.04 0.18
N ASP A 25 19.81 -6.28 0.36
CA ASP A 25 19.78 -4.85 0.14
C ASP A 25 19.71 -4.59 -1.36
N VAL A 26 18.69 -3.84 -1.78
CA VAL A 26 18.52 -3.39 -3.16
C VAL A 26 18.78 -1.90 -3.21
N GLU A 27 19.79 -1.50 -3.98
CA GLU A 27 20.07 -0.08 -4.18
C GLU A 27 19.06 0.52 -5.17
N ILE A 28 18.26 1.47 -4.68
CA ILE A 28 17.24 2.15 -5.50
C ILE A 28 17.73 3.57 -5.78
N SER A 29 17.97 3.87 -7.06
CA SER A 29 18.29 5.22 -7.49
C SER A 29 17.01 6.05 -7.66
N ILE A 30 16.70 6.88 -6.66
CA ILE A 30 15.52 7.76 -6.70
C ILE A 30 15.87 9.02 -7.49
N ALA A 31 15.64 8.99 -8.80
CA ALA A 31 15.83 10.17 -9.64
C ALA A 31 14.81 11.27 -9.26
N SER A 32 15.31 12.49 -9.07
CA SER A 32 14.47 13.68 -8.88
C SER A 32 13.90 14.14 -10.23
N THR A 33 13.00 13.35 -10.80
CA THR A 33 12.22 13.79 -11.97
C THR A 33 10.97 14.53 -11.51
N ASP A 34 10.37 15.26 -12.44
CA ASP A 34 9.04 15.83 -12.24
C ASP A 34 8.00 14.73 -12.02
N LEU A 35 6.97 15.08 -11.26
CA LEU A 35 5.80 14.24 -11.03
C LEU A 35 4.84 14.39 -12.21
N PRO A 36 4.24 13.30 -12.69
CA PRO A 36 3.10 13.37 -13.60
C PRO A 36 1.98 14.27 -13.05
N ALA A 37 1.25 14.93 -13.94
CA ALA A 37 0.29 15.98 -13.56
C ALA A 37 -0.87 15.45 -12.69
N ASP A 38 -1.32 14.24 -12.98
CA ASP A 38 -2.30 13.48 -12.21
C ASP A 38 -1.78 13.17 -10.80
N VAL A 39 -0.55 12.66 -10.67
CA VAL A 39 0.10 12.39 -9.38
C VAL A 39 0.28 13.67 -8.58
N ALA A 40 0.71 14.76 -9.21
CA ALA A 40 0.81 16.06 -8.55
C ALA A 40 -0.56 16.60 -8.10
N SER A 41 -1.62 16.32 -8.85
CA SER A 41 -2.99 16.69 -8.47
C SER A 41 -3.49 15.87 -7.29
N PHE A 42 -3.23 14.57 -7.30
CA PHE A 42 -3.53 13.66 -6.20
C PHE A 42 -2.83 14.11 -4.91
N LEU A 43 -1.52 14.38 -4.96
CA LEU A 43 -0.76 14.80 -3.79
C LEU A 43 -1.25 16.12 -3.19
N ARG A 44 -1.67 17.09 -4.01
CA ARG A 44 -2.25 18.34 -3.49
C ARG A 44 -3.51 18.10 -2.67
N GLU A 45 -4.39 17.22 -3.14
CA GLU A 45 -5.62 16.88 -2.42
C GLU A 45 -5.30 16.08 -1.14
N ALA A 46 -4.42 15.09 -1.26
CA ALA A 46 -3.94 14.30 -0.13
C ALA A 46 -3.33 15.18 0.98
N ASP A 47 -2.44 16.11 0.63
CA ASP A 47 -1.82 17.06 1.56
C ASP A 47 -2.87 17.94 2.25
N SER A 48 -3.92 18.36 1.53
CA SER A 48 -5.04 19.11 2.11
C SER A 48 -5.79 18.31 3.16
N ARG A 49 -6.11 17.03 2.87
CA ARG A 49 -6.81 16.13 3.80
C ARG A 49 -5.96 15.77 5.00
N VAL A 50 -4.69 15.44 4.78
CA VAL A 50 -3.71 15.19 5.85
C VAL A 50 -3.63 16.40 6.79
N SER A 51 -3.50 17.61 6.24
CA SER A 51 -3.44 18.83 7.03
C SER A 51 -4.72 19.04 7.85
N ARG A 52 -5.88 18.82 7.25
CA ARG A 52 -7.19 18.92 7.93
C ARG A 52 -7.31 17.88 9.05
N PHE A 53 -6.98 16.63 8.76
CA PHE A 53 -7.05 15.53 9.73
C PHE A 53 -6.18 15.82 10.96
N VAL A 54 -4.94 16.26 10.74
CA VAL A 54 -3.99 16.65 11.81
C VAL A 54 -4.52 17.82 12.64
N GLN A 55 -5.15 18.82 12.00
CA GLN A 55 -5.74 19.96 12.69
C GLN A 55 -6.96 19.57 13.53
N ASP A 56 -7.82 18.69 13.01
CA ASP A 56 -9.07 18.29 13.66
C ASP A 56 -8.85 17.26 14.78
N HIS A 57 -7.75 16.49 14.71
CA HIS A 57 -7.47 15.39 15.64
C HIS A 57 -6.10 15.50 16.33
N PRO A 58 -5.77 16.62 17.01
CA PRO A 58 -4.43 16.86 17.55
C PRO A 58 -3.95 15.79 18.54
N ALA A 59 -4.86 15.08 19.23
CA ALA A 59 -4.54 13.97 20.12
C ALA A 59 -4.19 12.65 19.39
N ARG A 60 -4.70 12.43 18.17
CA ARG A 60 -4.40 11.24 17.34
C ARG A 60 -3.10 11.38 16.54
N VAL A 61 -2.57 12.61 16.43
CA VAL A 61 -1.29 12.91 15.77
C VAL A 61 -0.09 12.19 16.42
N ALA A 62 -0.20 11.79 17.68
CA ALA A 62 0.88 11.06 18.37
C ALA A 62 1.28 9.74 17.67
N GLY A 63 0.41 9.16 16.85
CA GLY A 63 0.68 7.94 16.07
C GLY A 63 0.65 8.13 14.55
N PHE A 64 0.33 9.31 14.03
CA PHE A 64 0.20 9.57 12.60
C PHE A 64 1.24 10.59 12.12
N VAL A 65 2.22 10.12 11.36
CA VAL A 65 3.30 10.95 10.79
C VAL A 65 3.27 10.82 9.26
N PRO A 66 2.94 11.90 8.52
CA PRO A 66 2.88 11.83 7.07
C PRO A 66 4.28 11.59 6.47
N SER A 67 4.32 10.74 5.44
CA SER A 67 5.53 10.50 4.66
C SER A 67 5.85 11.67 3.74
N ASN A 68 7.07 11.73 3.22
CA ASN A 68 7.35 12.52 2.03
C ASN A 68 6.82 11.78 0.79
N PHE A 69 5.55 12.01 0.46
CA PHE A 69 4.83 11.26 -0.57
C PHE A 69 5.43 11.36 -1.97
N ALA A 70 6.01 12.52 -2.32
CA ALA A 70 6.70 12.68 -3.61
C ALA A 70 7.94 11.77 -3.71
N THR A 71 8.70 11.64 -2.62
CA THR A 71 9.83 10.70 -2.56
C THR A 71 9.36 9.26 -2.63
N VAL A 72 8.27 8.91 -1.93
CA VAL A 72 7.69 7.55 -1.97
C VAL A 72 7.25 7.18 -3.38
N TYR A 73 6.50 8.06 -4.07
CA TYR A 73 6.10 7.83 -5.47
C TYR A 73 7.31 7.55 -6.37
N ARG A 74 8.36 8.38 -6.27
CA ARG A 74 9.57 8.19 -7.08
C ARG A 74 10.29 6.87 -6.76
N GLY A 75 10.28 6.46 -5.50
CA GLY A 75 10.81 5.15 -5.07
C GLY A 75 10.02 3.98 -5.66
N LEU A 76 8.69 4.00 -5.53
CA LEU A 76 7.80 2.99 -6.11
C LEU A 76 7.94 2.91 -7.64
N ARG A 77 8.05 4.08 -8.29
CA ARG A 77 8.29 4.14 -9.74
C ARG A 77 9.65 3.56 -10.11
N ALA A 78 10.71 3.87 -9.36
CA ALA A 78 12.03 3.29 -9.60
C ALA A 78 12.04 1.76 -9.45
N ILE A 79 11.32 1.22 -8.46
CA ILE A 79 11.10 -0.23 -8.30
C ILE A 79 10.41 -0.82 -9.52
N THR A 80 9.39 -0.14 -10.04
CA THR A 80 8.61 -0.57 -11.20
C THR A 80 9.44 -0.52 -12.49
N ASP A 81 10.09 0.62 -12.76
CA ASP A 81 10.89 0.87 -13.96
C ASP A 81 12.09 -0.10 -14.07
N ALA A 82 12.70 -0.45 -12.94
CA ALA A 82 13.81 -1.40 -12.87
C ALA A 82 13.36 -2.86 -12.72
N ASN A 83 12.05 -3.12 -12.70
CA ASN A 83 11.46 -4.46 -12.53
C ASN A 83 12.04 -5.21 -11.31
N LEU A 84 12.16 -4.51 -10.18
CA LEU A 84 12.75 -5.04 -8.95
C LEU A 84 11.78 -5.85 -8.10
N ALA A 85 10.47 -5.64 -8.28
CA ALA A 85 9.44 -6.41 -7.60
C ALA A 85 9.19 -7.74 -8.33
N CYS A 86 8.99 -8.83 -7.57
CA CYS A 86 8.66 -10.14 -8.11
C CYS A 86 7.21 -10.25 -8.67
N GLY A 87 6.45 -9.14 -8.65
CA GLY A 87 5.06 -9.05 -9.06
C GLY A 87 4.48 -7.66 -8.77
N SER A 88 3.16 -7.52 -8.92
CA SER A 88 2.44 -6.25 -8.76
C SER A 88 1.65 -6.13 -7.46
N SER A 89 1.64 -7.14 -6.59
CA SER A 89 0.93 -7.05 -5.31
C SER A 89 1.72 -6.22 -4.31
N LEU A 90 1.07 -5.26 -3.67
CA LEU A 90 1.64 -4.43 -2.61
C LEU A 90 0.69 -4.40 -1.40
N CYS A 91 1.24 -4.61 -0.21
CA CYS A 91 0.51 -4.45 1.04
C CYS A 91 1.15 -3.34 1.87
N GLU A 92 0.37 -2.32 2.21
CA GLU A 92 0.80 -1.25 3.11
C GLU A 92 0.30 -1.50 4.53
N TRP A 93 1.23 -1.58 5.48
CA TRP A 93 0.92 -1.74 6.91
C TRP A 93 0.91 -0.39 7.61
N GLY A 94 -0.21 -0.01 8.22
CA GLY A 94 -0.40 1.33 8.77
C GLY A 94 -0.63 2.35 7.66
N SER A 95 -1.60 2.09 6.78
CA SER A 95 -1.79 2.88 5.56
C SER A 95 -2.27 4.31 5.80
N GLY A 96 -2.73 4.65 7.02
CA GLY A 96 -3.22 5.98 7.36
C GLY A 96 -4.31 6.47 6.39
N LEU A 97 -4.17 7.69 5.85
CA LEU A 97 -5.06 8.23 4.81
C LEU A 97 -4.91 7.55 3.43
N GLY A 98 -4.12 6.49 3.31
CA GLY A 98 -4.00 5.68 2.10
C GLY A 98 -3.27 6.36 0.95
N VAL A 99 -2.47 7.39 1.24
CA VAL A 99 -1.76 8.16 0.20
C VAL A 99 -0.74 7.30 -0.53
N VAL A 100 0.07 6.52 0.19
CA VAL A 100 1.09 5.65 -0.43
C VAL A 100 0.43 4.49 -1.18
N SER A 101 -0.56 3.82 -0.58
CA SER A 101 -1.36 2.80 -1.26
C SER A 101 -1.96 3.30 -2.58
N SER A 102 -2.51 4.51 -2.57
CA SER A 102 -3.07 5.14 -3.77
C SER A 102 -2.01 5.46 -4.83
N LEU A 103 -0.83 5.97 -4.42
CA LEU A 103 0.29 6.20 -5.34
C LEU A 103 0.78 4.89 -5.98
N ALA A 104 0.79 3.79 -5.22
CA ALA A 104 1.11 2.47 -5.76
C ALA A 104 0.06 2.00 -6.79
N ALA A 105 -1.23 2.20 -6.54
CA ALA A 105 -2.28 1.88 -7.51
C ALA A 105 -2.18 2.72 -8.79
N MET A 106 -1.77 4.00 -8.70
CA MET A 106 -1.47 4.83 -9.88
C MET A 106 -0.31 4.29 -10.72
N LEU A 107 0.59 3.50 -10.10
CA LEU A 107 1.68 2.76 -10.76
C LEU A 107 1.27 1.32 -11.14
N GLN A 108 -0.03 1.01 -11.12
CA GLN A 108 -0.61 -0.30 -11.48
C GLN A 108 -0.25 -1.45 -10.54
N PHE A 109 0.14 -1.17 -9.30
CA PHE A 109 0.13 -2.22 -8.27
C PHE A 109 -1.31 -2.62 -7.93
N ASP A 110 -1.48 -3.88 -7.54
CA ASP A 110 -2.67 -4.40 -6.86
C ASP A 110 -2.46 -4.22 -5.36
N VAL A 111 -3.23 -3.31 -4.74
CA VAL A 111 -2.87 -2.73 -3.44
C VAL A 111 -3.90 -3.02 -2.36
N CYS A 112 -3.40 -3.48 -1.22
CA CYS A 112 -4.16 -3.59 0.04
C CYS A 112 -3.51 -2.74 1.14
N GLY A 113 -4.24 -1.75 1.66
CA GLY A 113 -3.83 -0.93 2.81
C GLY A 113 -4.52 -1.40 4.10
N ILE A 114 -3.74 -1.71 5.13
CA ILE A 114 -4.23 -2.10 6.45
C ILE A 114 -4.06 -0.94 7.42
N GLU A 115 -5.14 -0.54 8.09
CA GLU A 115 -5.11 0.54 9.08
C GLU A 115 -6.00 0.20 10.28
N ILE A 116 -5.50 0.50 11.48
CA ILE A 116 -6.19 0.19 12.75
C ILE A 116 -7.22 1.26 13.12
N ASP A 117 -7.07 2.47 12.59
CA ASP A 117 -8.00 3.57 12.82
C ASP A 117 -9.12 3.59 11.78
N GLU A 118 -10.34 3.24 12.19
CA GLU A 118 -11.53 3.26 11.33
C GLU A 118 -11.76 4.64 10.66
N GLY A 119 -11.43 5.74 11.33
CA GLY A 119 -11.57 7.08 10.75
C GLY A 119 -10.60 7.31 9.60
N LEU A 120 -9.36 6.87 9.74
CA LEU A 120 -8.38 6.93 8.66
C LEU A 120 -8.75 6.01 7.48
N VAL A 121 -9.31 4.83 7.76
CA VAL A 121 -9.83 3.93 6.71
C VAL A 121 -10.99 4.57 5.94
N ALA A 122 -11.88 5.31 6.61
CA ALA A 122 -12.96 6.03 5.94
C ALA A 122 -12.42 7.14 5.03
N GLU A 123 -11.46 7.94 5.53
CA GLU A 123 -10.79 8.98 4.75
C GLU A 123 -9.99 8.43 3.58
N SER A 124 -9.32 7.27 3.75
CA SER A 124 -8.54 6.65 2.69
C SER A 124 -9.40 6.15 1.54
N ARG A 125 -10.53 5.50 1.85
CA ARG A 125 -11.53 5.09 0.85
C ARG A 125 -12.10 6.29 0.11
N SER A 126 -12.50 7.33 0.84
CA SER A 126 -13.00 8.58 0.25
C SER A 126 -11.99 9.22 -0.70
N LEU A 127 -10.71 9.28 -0.31
CA LEU A 127 -9.64 9.81 -1.17
C LEU A 127 -9.41 8.96 -2.42
N ALA A 128 -9.38 7.63 -2.30
CA ALA A 128 -9.21 6.74 -3.45
C ALA A 128 -10.41 6.80 -4.41
N ASP A 129 -11.63 6.86 -3.88
CA ASP A 129 -12.87 6.96 -4.66
C ASP A 129 -12.92 8.24 -5.52
N ASP A 130 -12.51 9.39 -4.96
CA ASP A 130 -12.47 10.67 -5.68
C ASP A 130 -11.52 10.67 -6.88
N PHE A 131 -10.51 9.78 -6.87
CA PHE A 131 -9.56 9.58 -7.95
C PHE A 131 -9.80 8.28 -8.73
N ALA A 132 -10.88 7.55 -8.43
CA ALA A 132 -11.24 6.26 -9.01
C ALA A 132 -10.10 5.22 -8.96
N LEU A 133 -9.37 5.18 -7.85
CA LEU A 133 -8.23 4.28 -7.66
C LEU A 133 -8.68 2.94 -7.07
N PRO A 134 -8.29 1.80 -7.67
CA PRO A 134 -8.71 0.47 -7.22
C PRO A 134 -7.85 -0.01 -6.04
N VAL A 135 -8.02 0.60 -4.87
CA VAL A 135 -7.29 0.22 -3.64
C VAL A 135 -8.24 -0.45 -2.67
N GLU A 136 -7.86 -1.62 -2.15
CA GLU A 136 -8.55 -2.23 -1.03
C GLU A 136 -8.02 -1.64 0.29
N PHE A 137 -8.92 -1.12 1.12
CA PHE A 137 -8.57 -0.71 2.49
C PHE A 137 -9.28 -1.58 3.51
N VAL A 138 -8.50 -2.19 4.40
CA VAL A 138 -8.96 -3.08 5.46
C VAL A 138 -8.77 -2.40 6.82
N HIS A 139 -9.86 -2.30 7.58
CA HIS A 139 -9.78 -1.92 8.99
C HIS A 139 -9.31 -3.12 9.80
N GLY A 140 -8.11 -3.04 10.36
CA GLY A 140 -7.49 -4.13 11.09
C GLY A 140 -6.06 -3.83 11.55
N SER A 141 -5.46 -4.82 12.20
CA SER A 141 -4.07 -4.76 12.64
C SER A 141 -3.22 -5.70 11.79
N PHE A 142 -2.07 -5.21 11.33
CA PHE A 142 -1.04 -6.06 10.74
C PHE A 142 -0.29 -6.90 11.80
N ILE A 143 -0.41 -6.53 13.08
CA ILE A 143 0.10 -7.30 14.22
C ILE A 143 -0.92 -8.39 14.56
N PRO A 144 -0.55 -9.68 14.52
CA PRO A 144 -1.43 -10.78 14.88
C PRO A 144 -1.89 -10.74 16.34
N SER A 145 -2.96 -11.47 16.63
CA SER A 145 -3.43 -11.65 18.01
C SER A 145 -2.35 -12.35 18.84
N GLY A 146 -1.85 -11.68 19.88
CA GLY A 146 -0.82 -12.24 20.79
C GLY A 146 0.53 -11.52 20.76
N GLY A 147 0.76 -10.64 19.79
CA GLY A 147 2.00 -9.86 19.65
C GLY A 147 3.02 -10.52 18.74
#